data_AF-A0A069PLY0-F1
#
_entry.id   AF-A0A069PLY0-F1
#
_cell.length_a   1.000
_cell.length_b   1.000
_cell.length_c   1.000
_cell.angle_alpha   90.00
_cell.angle_beta   90.00
_cell.angle_gamma   90.00
#
_symmetry.space_group_name_H-M   'P 1'
#
loop_
_entity.id
_entity.type
_entity.pdbx_description
1 polymer ?
#
loop_
_entity_poly.entity_id
_entity_poly.type
_entity_poly.pdbx_seq_one_letter_code
_entity_poly.pdbx_strand_id
1 'polypeptide(L)'
;MLEYRKKIVQEVAACICDRCQKRMEPDDHDSGWHERVSLSFRGGFGSIFGDGSEVSVDLCPQCVRDTLGAWLRITPSEPDGLTYQDRLRSEWDGREADRPRPPSGPAGGDDA
;
A
#
# COMPACT_ATOMS: atom_id res chain seq x y z
N MET A 1 -3.20 -30.02 31.46
CA MET A 1 -3.58 -30.51 30.12
C MET A 1 -4.48 -29.46 29.52
N LEU A 2 -4.14 -28.90 28.36
CA LEU A 2 -4.98 -27.89 27.70
C LEU A 2 -6.00 -28.60 26.80
N GLU A 3 -7.27 -28.24 26.93
CA GLU A 3 -8.33 -28.69 26.04
C GLU A 3 -8.70 -27.54 25.10
N TYR A 4 -8.75 -27.83 23.81
CA TYR A 4 -9.09 -26.88 22.76
C TYR A 4 -10.45 -27.25 22.16
N ARG A 5 -11.25 -26.23 21.80
CA ARG A 5 -12.53 -26.41 21.12
C ARG A 5 -12.48 -25.80 19.72
N LYS A 6 -13.22 -26.39 18.77
CA LYS A 6 -13.39 -25.82 17.43
C LYS A 6 -14.16 -24.50 17.52
N LYS A 7 -13.67 -23.48 16.80
CA LYS A 7 -14.35 -22.21 16.60
C LYS A 7 -14.32 -21.89 15.10
N ILE A 8 -15.45 -21.42 14.58
CA ILE A 8 -15.50 -20.83 13.23
C ILE A 8 -15.08 -19.37 13.37
N VAL A 9 -14.06 -18.97 12.62
CA VAL A 9 -13.56 -17.59 12.54
C VAL A 9 -13.62 -17.13 11.10
N GLN A 10 -13.84 -15.83 10.91
CA GLN A 10 -13.66 -15.21 9.59
C GLN A 10 -12.20 -14.79 9.49
N GLU A 11 -11.59 -15.13 8.36
CA GLU A 11 -10.23 -14.71 8.01
C GLU A 11 -10.30 -13.90 6.72
N VAL A 12 -9.31 -13.02 6.53
CA VAL A 12 -9.28 -12.19 5.34
C VAL A 12 -8.82 -13.05 4.17
N ALA A 13 -9.75 -13.34 3.25
CA ALA A 13 -9.49 -14.21 2.11
C ALA A 13 -8.67 -13.53 1.00
N ALA A 14 -8.77 -12.20 0.90
CA ALA A 14 -8.03 -11.42 -0.09
C ALA A 14 -8.02 -9.92 0.27
N CYS A 15 -7.10 -9.19 -0.35
CA CYS A 15 -6.97 -7.75 -0.26
C CYS A 15 -6.77 -7.20 -1.67
N ILE A 16 -7.47 -6.14 -2.02
CA ILE A 16 -7.37 -5.52 -3.34
C ILE A 16 -6.62 -4.21 -3.16
N CYS A 17 -5.52 -4.03 -3.89
CA CYS A 17 -4.78 -2.78 -3.86
C CYS A 17 -5.63 -1.65 -4.42
N ASP A 18 -5.90 -0.61 -3.64
CA ASP A 18 -6.76 0.51 -4.05
C ASP A 18 -6.20 1.26 -5.26
N ARG A 19 -4.87 1.29 -5.40
CA ARG A 19 -4.19 2.01 -6.49
C ARG A 19 -4.20 1.26 -7.81
N CYS A 20 -3.81 -0.02 -7.83
CA CYS A 20 -3.63 -0.78 -9.07
C CYS A 20 -4.66 -1.90 -9.27
N GLN A 21 -5.57 -2.09 -8.32
CA GLN A 21 -6.62 -3.11 -8.31
C GLN A 21 -6.09 -4.56 -8.35
N LYS A 22 -4.78 -4.77 -8.09
CA LYS A 22 -4.20 -6.11 -7.93
C LYS A 22 -4.85 -6.78 -6.72
N ARG A 23 -5.43 -7.96 -6.95
CA ARG A 23 -5.90 -8.85 -5.91
C ARG A 23 -4.72 -9.61 -5.31
N MET A 24 -4.66 -9.66 -3.99
CA MET A 24 -3.64 -10.35 -3.21
C MET A 24 -4.30 -11.37 -2.31
N GLU A 25 -3.81 -12.59 -2.32
CA GLU A 25 -4.38 -13.73 -1.60
C GLU A 25 -3.30 -14.39 -0.72
N PRO A 26 -3.65 -14.90 0.46
CA PRO A 26 -2.68 -15.54 1.37
C PRO A 26 -1.88 -16.68 0.75
N ASP A 27 -2.53 -17.48 -0.11
CA ASP A 27 -1.94 -18.67 -0.70
C ASP A 27 -1.17 -18.38 -2.01
N ASP A 28 -1.22 -17.14 -2.51
CA ASP A 28 -0.45 -16.69 -3.69
C ASP A 28 0.79 -15.92 -3.23
N HIS A 29 1.92 -16.62 -3.20
CA HIS A 29 3.22 -16.07 -2.79
C HIS A 29 3.70 -14.91 -3.68
N ASP A 30 3.30 -14.87 -4.95
CA ASP A 30 3.71 -13.80 -5.90
C ASP A 30 2.76 -12.60 -5.86
N SER A 31 1.65 -12.70 -5.13
CA SER A 31 0.68 -11.63 -5.04
C SER A 31 1.19 -10.41 -4.25
N GLY A 32 2.13 -10.60 -3.32
CA GLY A 32 2.59 -9.57 -2.39
C GLY A 32 1.72 -9.44 -1.13
N TRP A 33 0.86 -10.43 -0.85
CA TRP A 33 -0.04 -10.46 0.30
C TRP A 33 0.67 -10.22 1.64
N HIS A 34 1.80 -10.89 1.89
CA HIS A 34 2.50 -10.82 3.18
C HIS A 34 3.26 -9.50 3.41
N GLU A 35 3.35 -8.66 2.38
CA GLU A 35 4.09 -7.41 2.38
C GLU A 35 3.17 -6.20 2.10
N ARG A 36 1.86 -6.43 1.97
CA ARG A 36 0.88 -5.38 1.78
C ARG A 36 0.86 -4.43 2.98
N VAL A 37 0.49 -3.18 2.73
CA VAL A 37 0.27 -2.19 3.79
C VAL A 37 -1.21 -1.82 3.82
N SER A 38 -1.80 -1.97 5.00
CA SER A 38 -3.17 -1.55 5.31
C SER A 38 -3.13 -0.48 6.38
N LEU A 39 -3.76 0.66 6.11
CA LEU A 39 -3.92 1.77 7.05
C LEU A 39 -5.42 1.95 7.28
N SER A 40 -5.84 2.08 8.54
CA SER A 40 -7.21 2.46 8.90
C SER A 40 -7.15 3.26 10.20
N PHE A 41 -7.69 4.48 10.19
CA PHE A 41 -7.82 5.31 11.36
C PHE A 41 -9.04 6.24 11.25
N ARG A 42 -9.47 6.78 12.40
CA ARG A 42 -10.56 7.75 12.47
C ARG A 42 -10.02 9.14 12.79
N GLY A 43 -10.43 10.14 12.01
CA GLY A 43 -10.09 11.54 12.25
C GLY A 43 -10.67 12.05 13.57
N GLY A 44 -9.84 12.71 14.38
CA GLY A 44 -10.27 13.45 15.57
C GLY A 44 -10.93 14.78 15.22
N PHE A 45 -11.24 15.58 16.25
CA PHE A 45 -11.73 16.95 16.08
C PHE A 45 -10.68 17.85 15.40
N GLY A 46 -11.09 18.62 14.39
CA GLY A 46 -10.21 19.45 13.56
C GLY A 46 -9.34 18.66 12.58
N SER A 47 -9.67 17.40 12.27
CA SER A 47 -8.89 16.58 11.34
C SER A 47 -8.90 17.18 9.94
N ILE A 48 -7.75 17.20 9.26
CA ILE A 48 -7.65 17.63 7.85
C ILE A 48 -8.44 16.71 6.90
N PHE A 49 -8.81 15.52 7.36
CA PHE A 49 -9.64 14.55 6.63
C PHE A 49 -11.12 14.62 7.01
N GLY A 50 -11.51 15.60 7.83
CA GLY A 50 -12.86 15.74 8.38
C GLY A 50 -13.03 15.01 9.72
N ASP A 51 -13.80 15.62 10.60
CA ASP A 51 -14.05 15.13 11.95
C ASP A 51 -14.84 13.83 11.95
N GLY A 52 -14.34 12.81 12.67
CA GLY A 52 -14.97 11.50 12.77
C GLY A 52 -14.88 10.64 11.50
N SER A 53 -14.25 11.13 10.44
CA SER A 53 -14.12 10.42 9.17
C SER A 53 -13.20 9.22 9.31
N GLU A 54 -13.58 8.09 8.73
CA GLU A 54 -12.71 6.94 8.58
C GLU A 54 -11.81 7.14 7.36
N VAL A 55 -10.51 6.98 7.54
CA VAL A 55 -9.50 7.07 6.50
C VAL A 55 -8.83 5.71 6.42
N SER A 56 -8.94 5.07 5.27
CA SER A 56 -8.30 3.78 5.02
C SER A 56 -7.70 3.69 3.62
N VAL A 57 -6.67 2.85 3.49
CA VAL A 57 -6.09 2.46 2.20
C VAL A 57 -5.37 1.12 2.33
N ASP A 58 -5.51 0.31 1.29
CA ASP A 58 -4.80 -0.96 1.10
C ASP A 58 -3.89 -0.87 -0.13
N LEU A 59 -2.58 -1.10 0.05
CA LEU A 59 -1.61 -1.01 -1.04
C LEU A 59 -0.77 -2.28 -1.15
N CYS A 60 -0.57 -2.76 -2.38
CA CYS A 60 0.45 -3.77 -2.69
C CYS A 60 1.87 -3.19 -2.53
N PRO A 61 2.91 -4.02 -2.35
CA PRO A 61 4.28 -3.55 -2.10
C PRO A 61 4.80 -2.59 -3.18
N GLN A 62 4.46 -2.84 -4.45
CA GLN A 62 4.84 -1.95 -5.55
C GLN A 62 4.16 -0.58 -5.42
N CYS A 63 2.88 -0.54 -5.06
CA CYS A 63 2.16 0.72 -4.87
C CYS A 63 2.57 1.45 -3.60
N VAL A 64 2.93 0.75 -2.52
CA VAL A 64 3.54 1.36 -1.32
C VAL A 64 4.81 2.10 -1.72
N ARG A 65 5.69 1.41 -2.43
CA ARG A 65 6.95 1.94 -2.89
C ARG A 65 6.77 3.12 -3.84
N ASP A 66 5.89 2.99 -4.84
CA ASP A 66 5.66 4.04 -5.84
C ASP A 66 4.87 5.24 -5.29
N THR A 67 4.13 5.09 -4.18
CA THR A 67 3.37 6.19 -3.57
C THR A 67 4.16 6.87 -2.45
N LEU A 68 4.90 6.09 -1.65
CA LEU A 68 5.60 6.58 -0.47
C LEU A 68 7.12 6.71 -0.66
N GLY A 69 7.66 6.28 -1.80
CA GLY A 69 9.08 5.97 -2.04
C GLY A 69 10.10 6.88 -1.37
N ALA A 70 10.04 8.19 -1.65
CA ALA A 70 10.98 9.18 -1.11
C ALA A 70 10.92 9.30 0.43
N TRP A 71 9.79 8.95 1.05
CA TRP A 71 9.58 9.00 2.50
C TRP A 71 9.83 7.67 3.21
N LEU A 72 10.03 6.57 2.46
CA LEU A 72 10.34 5.26 3.03
C LEU A 72 11.78 5.23 3.57
N ARG A 73 11.94 4.78 4.82
CA ARG A 73 13.23 4.47 5.44
C ARG A 73 13.44 2.97 5.39
N ILE A 74 14.40 2.52 4.58
CA ILE A 74 14.71 1.10 4.40
C ILE A 74 16.06 0.83 5.05
N THR A 75 16.09 -0.10 6.01
CA THR A 75 17.33 -0.56 6.66
C THR A 75 17.64 -1.97 6.16
N PRO A 76 18.76 -2.19 5.47
CA PRO A 76 19.12 -3.54 5.03
C PRO A 76 19.47 -4.44 6.22
N SER A 77 19.17 -5.74 6.10
CA SER A 77 19.46 -6.74 7.13
C SER A 77 20.93 -7.17 7.16
N GLU A 78 21.66 -6.97 6.05
CA GLU A 78 23.05 -7.37 5.88
C GLU A 78 23.87 -6.22 5.27
N PRO A 79 25.20 -6.18 5.49
CA PRO A 79 26.07 -5.11 5.00
C PRO A 79 25.99 -4.87 3.48
N ASP A 80 25.90 -5.96 2.68
CA ASP A 80 25.76 -5.90 1.22
C ASP A 80 24.39 -5.39 0.75
N GLY A 81 23.42 -5.30 1.67
CA GLY A 81 22.08 -4.83 1.40
C GLY A 81 22.01 -3.33 1.07
N LEU A 82 23.02 -2.52 1.45
CA LEU A 82 23.10 -1.11 1.06
C LEU A 82 23.30 -0.95 -0.45
N THR A 83 24.27 -1.67 -1.02
CA THR A 83 24.53 -1.67 -2.47
C THR A 83 23.31 -2.14 -3.27
N TYR A 84 22.58 -3.12 -2.74
CA TYR A 84 21.34 -3.59 -3.35
C TYR A 84 20.24 -2.50 -3.34
N GLN A 85 20.10 -1.77 -2.24
CA GLN A 85 19.12 -0.69 -2.12
C GLN A 85 19.45 0.51 -3.02
N ASP A 86 20.73 0.86 -3.15
CA ASP A 86 21.17 1.94 -4.05
C ASP A 86 20.91 1.61 -5.52
N ARG A 87 21.16 0.35 -5.93
CA ARG A 87 20.81 -0.13 -7.27
C ARG A 87 19.30 -0.05 -7.49
N LEU A 88 18.51 -0.54 -6.54
CA LEU A 88 17.05 -0.48 -6.62
C LEU A 88 16.58 0.96 -6.79
N ARG A 89 17.00 1.89 -5.92
CA ARG A 89 16.65 3.32 -6.01
C ARG A 89 16.95 3.91 -7.39
N SER A 90 18.13 3.63 -7.94
CA SER A 90 18.51 4.12 -9.28
C SER A 90 17.58 3.59 -10.39
N GLU A 91 17.19 2.32 -10.33
CA GLU A 91 16.21 1.75 -11.27
C GLU A 91 14.79 2.30 -11.04
N TRP A 92 14.50 2.86 -9.87
CA TRP A 92 13.19 3.42 -9.53
C TRP A 92 13.02 4.80 -10.13
N ASP A 93 14.01 5.67 -9.92
CA ASP A 93 14.04 7.01 -10.49
C ASP A 93 13.91 6.95 -12.03
N GLY A 94 14.54 5.96 -12.66
CA GLY A 94 14.40 5.70 -14.10
C GLY A 94 13.00 5.24 -14.55
N ARG A 95 12.27 4.50 -13.71
CA ARG A 95 10.90 4.03 -14.01
C ARG A 95 9.83 5.08 -13.75
N GLU A 96 10.05 5.96 -12.78
CA GLU A 96 9.11 7.03 -12.44
C GLU A 96 9.11 8.14 -13.52
N ALA A 97 10.27 8.40 -14.13
CA ALA A 97 10.41 9.34 -15.25
C ALA A 97 9.61 8.93 -16.50
N ASP A 98 9.35 7.63 -16.67
CA ASP A 98 8.69 7.05 -17.86
C ASP A 98 7.20 6.73 -17.62
N ARG A 99 6.67 7.06 -16.44
CA ARG A 99 5.29 6.69 -16.08
C ARG A 99 4.27 7.66 -16.70
N PRO A 100 3.25 7.15 -17.42
CA PRO A 100 2.16 7.99 -17.89
C PRO A 100 1.48 8.67 -16.71
N ARG A 101 1.31 10.00 -16.82
CA ARG A 101 0.57 10.80 -15.83
C ARG A 101 -0.89 10.28 -15.80
N PRO A 102 -1.51 10.11 -14.62
CA PRO A 102 -2.92 9.75 -14.57
C PRO A 102 -3.74 10.77 -15.35
N PRO A 103 -4.80 10.34 -16.07
CA PRO A 103 -5.67 11.27 -16.79
C PRO A 103 -6.20 12.31 -15.80
N SER A 104 -6.04 13.59 -16.13
CA SER A 104 -6.72 14.66 -15.41
C SER A 104 -8.22 14.36 -15.44
N GLY A 105 -8.83 14.19 -14.27
CA GLY A 105 -10.27 14.02 -14.14
C GLY A 105 -11.04 15.13 -14.86
N PRO A 106 -12.31 14.90 -15.21
CA PRO A 106 -13.08 15.84 -16.02
C PRO A 106 -13.08 17.21 -15.34
N ALA A 107 -12.78 18.25 -16.13
CA ALA A 107 -12.96 19.64 -15.71
C ALA A 107 -14.41 19.77 -15.22
N GLY A 108 -14.59 20.07 -13.93
CA GLY A 108 -15.90 20.39 -13.38
C GLY A 108 -16.50 21.50 -14.23
N GLY A 109 -17.62 21.19 -14.88
CA GLY A 109 -18.45 22.19 -15.53
C GLY A 109 -19.04 23.07 -14.45
N ASP A 110 -18.68 24.35 -14.47
CA ASP A 110 -19.44 25.38 -13.80
C ASP A 110 -20.74 25.57 -14.60
N ASP A 111 -21.82 24.94 -14.15
CA ASP A 111 -23.18 25.27 -14.60
C ASP A 111 -23.61 26.55 -13.86
N ALA A 112 -23.83 27.62 -14.63
CA ALA A 112 -24.50 28.86 -14.24
C ALA A 112 -25.86 28.96 -14.94
#